data_AF-A0A969KRQ6-F1
#
_entry.id   AF-A0A969KRQ6-F1
#
_cell.length_a   1.000
_cell.length_b   1.000
_cell.length_c   1.000
_cell.angle_alpha   90.00
_cell.angle_beta   90.00
_cell.angle_gamma   90.00
#
_symmetry.space_group_name_H-M   'P 1'
#
loop_
_entity.id
_entity.type
_entity.pdbx_description
1 polymer ?
#
loop_
_entity_poly.entity_id
_entity_poly.type
_entity_poly.pdbx_seq_one_letter_code
_entity_poly.pdbx_strand_id
1 'polypeptide(L)'
;MKVLIVDDSKTIRTQIKEMLPTGKFEVLEAQDGLEALDVVAQARPQLILLDFFMPRMNGWEVVQTIQNHPTLHHIPIVMMSGRREDVEKTVPELFDYFEFLGKPFAADVLIRAIKRAHAKAKQRQQVVEPEPSNSLPFRPADYNPPPIQPETPFVTTDALEVRILKADLQALQTQHIQLKTELDDLKRKMAQVLLLLRQLKP
;
A
#
# COMPACT_ATOMS: atom_id res chain seq x y z
N MET A 1 -13.53 16.41 -10.31
CA MET A 1 -13.25 15.10 -9.68
C MET A 1 -12.13 15.27 -8.66
N LYS A 2 -12.28 14.80 -7.42
CA LYS A 2 -11.23 14.92 -6.39
C LYS A 2 -10.16 13.84 -6.57
N VAL A 3 -8.89 14.24 -6.67
CA VAL A 3 -7.75 13.33 -6.78
C VAL A 3 -6.80 13.59 -5.64
N LEU A 4 -6.47 12.56 -4.88
CA LEU A 4 -5.43 12.63 -3.87
C LEU A 4 -4.10 12.17 -4.46
N ILE A 5 -3.08 13.02 -4.38
CA ILE A 5 -1.70 12.69 -4.70
C ILE A 5 -0.93 12.47 -3.41
N VAL A 6 -0.37 11.28 -3.24
CA VAL A 6 0.40 10.89 -2.06
C VAL A 6 1.83 10.55 -2.48
N ASP A 7 2.78 11.36 -2.02
CA ASP A 7 4.20 11.20 -2.31
C ASP A 7 4.99 12.05 -1.31
N ASP A 8 6.10 11.55 -0.78
CA ASP A 8 6.93 12.31 0.17
C ASP A 8 7.72 13.44 -0.51
N SER A 9 7.93 13.35 -1.82
CA SER A 9 8.55 14.39 -2.63
C SER A 9 7.55 15.44 -3.10
N LYS A 10 7.64 16.64 -2.53
CA LYS A 10 6.88 17.82 -2.99
C LYS A 10 7.07 18.09 -4.49
N THR A 11 8.27 17.86 -5.02
CA THR A 11 8.57 18.03 -6.45
C THR A 11 7.74 17.10 -7.31
N ILE A 12 7.60 15.83 -6.92
CA ILE A 12 6.78 14.85 -7.64
C ILE A 12 5.31 15.24 -7.58
N ARG A 13 4.80 15.64 -6.40
CA ARG A 13 3.41 16.09 -6.26
C ARG A 13 3.09 17.26 -7.18
N THR A 14 3.97 18.26 -7.24
CA THR A 14 3.83 19.42 -8.14
C THR A 14 3.83 18.99 -9.61
N GLN A 15 4.76 18.13 -10.02
CA GLN A 15 4.84 17.64 -11.40
C GLN A 15 3.56 16.89 -11.81
N ILE A 16 3.05 16.00 -10.96
CA ILE A 16 1.81 15.26 -11.24
C ILE A 16 0.64 16.23 -11.37
N LYS A 17 0.55 17.23 -10.49
CA LYS A 17 -0.49 18.27 -10.54
C LYS A 17 -0.46 19.05 -11.86
N GLU A 18 0.71 19.40 -12.37
CA GLU A 18 0.90 20.07 -13.66
C GLU A 18 0.57 19.16 -14.87
N MET A 19 0.77 17.85 -14.74
CA MET A 19 0.40 16.87 -15.77
C MET A 19 -1.11 16.64 -15.87
N LEU A 20 -1.89 16.97 -14.82
CA LEU A 20 -3.34 16.80 -14.82
C LEU A 20 -4.04 17.93 -15.61
N PRO A 21 -4.97 17.61 -16.52
CA PRO A 21 -5.73 18.60 -17.27
C PRO A 21 -6.44 19.65 -16.39
N THR A 22 -6.17 20.92 -16.65
CA THR A 22 -6.78 22.05 -15.96
C THR A 22 -8.31 21.98 -15.99
N GLY A 23 -8.95 22.31 -14.86
CA GLY A 23 -10.41 22.42 -14.74
C GLY A 23 -11.17 21.11 -14.61
N LYS A 24 -10.51 19.94 -14.67
CA LYS A 24 -11.18 18.62 -14.50
C LYS A 24 -10.98 18.01 -13.11
N PHE A 25 -9.89 18.36 -12.44
CA PHE A 25 -9.46 17.75 -11.20
C PHE A 25 -9.33 18.79 -10.08
N GLU A 26 -9.86 18.45 -8.91
CA GLU A 26 -9.56 19.10 -7.65
C GLU A 26 -8.47 18.27 -6.99
N VAL A 27 -7.27 18.83 -6.89
CA VAL A 27 -6.08 18.09 -6.42
C VAL A 27 -5.91 18.30 -4.92
N LEU A 28 -5.93 17.19 -4.19
CA LEU A 28 -5.57 17.07 -2.79
C LEU A 28 -4.16 16.47 -2.72
N GLU A 29 -3.40 16.80 -1.68
CA GLU A 29 -2.03 16.35 -1.50
C GLU A 29 -1.84 15.76 -0.10
N ALA A 30 -1.01 14.73 0.02
CA ALA A 30 -0.51 14.19 1.28
C ALA A 30 0.96 13.80 1.12
N GLN A 31 1.77 13.97 2.17
CA GLN A 31 3.21 13.71 2.11
C GLN A 31 3.63 12.32 2.58
N ASP A 32 2.69 11.52 3.10
CA ASP A 32 2.92 10.14 3.55
C ASP A 32 1.59 9.41 3.74
N GLY A 33 1.67 8.14 4.13
CA GLY A 33 0.49 7.29 4.32
C GLY A 33 -0.44 7.70 5.46
N LEU A 34 0.06 8.31 6.54
CA LEU A 34 -0.81 8.73 7.65
C LEU A 34 -1.66 9.93 7.24
N GLU A 35 -1.03 10.95 6.67
CA GLU A 35 -1.75 12.11 6.13
C GLU A 35 -2.71 11.69 5.00
N ALA A 36 -2.33 10.71 4.18
CA ALA A 36 -3.22 10.18 3.15
C ALA A 36 -4.50 9.60 3.73
N LEU A 37 -4.41 8.79 4.79
CA LEU A 37 -5.59 8.21 5.43
C LEU A 37 -6.50 9.28 6.06
N ASP A 38 -5.92 10.30 6.69
CA ASP A 38 -6.68 11.43 7.23
C ASP A 38 -7.44 12.16 6.12
N VAL A 39 -6.77 12.46 5.00
CA VAL A 39 -7.40 13.13 3.85
C VAL A 39 -8.46 12.25 3.20
N VAL A 40 -8.24 10.94 3.09
CA VAL A 40 -9.23 10.00 2.55
C VAL A 40 -10.49 9.98 3.41
N ALA A 41 -10.35 9.94 4.73
CA ALA A 41 -11.47 9.93 5.66
C ALA A 41 -12.31 11.23 5.58
N GLN A 42 -11.65 12.38 5.47
CA GLN A 42 -12.29 13.70 5.49
C GLN A 42 -12.87 14.11 4.13
N ALA A 43 -12.09 13.97 3.06
CA ALA A 43 -12.40 14.54 1.75
C ALA A 43 -13.01 13.55 0.75
N ARG A 44 -12.92 12.25 1.03
CA ARG A 44 -13.40 11.13 0.19
C ARG A 44 -13.03 11.32 -1.29
N PRO A 45 -11.73 11.24 -1.63
CA PRO A 45 -11.27 11.40 -3.01
C PRO A 45 -11.86 10.31 -3.91
N GLN A 46 -12.02 10.64 -5.20
CA GLN A 46 -12.54 9.72 -6.22
C GLN A 46 -11.43 8.91 -6.92
N LEU A 47 -10.17 9.21 -6.60
CA LEU A 47 -8.97 8.58 -7.13
C LEU A 47 -7.80 8.88 -6.20
N ILE A 48 -6.92 7.90 -6.00
CA ILE A 48 -5.67 8.07 -5.27
C ILE A 48 -4.49 7.71 -6.19
N LEU A 49 -3.54 8.63 -6.32
CA LEU A 49 -2.23 8.41 -6.90
C LEU A 49 -1.25 8.25 -5.74
N LEU A 50 -0.73 7.04 -5.53
CA LEU A 50 -0.05 6.66 -4.29
C LEU A 50 1.36 6.18 -4.57
N ASP A 51 2.36 6.83 -3.99
CA ASP A 51 3.72 6.31 -4.00
C ASP A 51 3.86 5.08 -3.12
N PHE A 52 4.68 4.12 -3.55
CA PHE A 52 4.92 2.89 -2.81
C PHE A 52 5.89 3.10 -1.63
N PHE A 53 6.95 3.88 -1.82
CA PHE A 53 8.07 3.98 -0.87
C PHE A 53 8.05 5.31 -0.13
N MET A 54 7.30 5.36 0.97
CA MET A 54 7.19 6.55 1.82
C MET A 54 7.67 6.27 3.24
N PRO A 55 8.17 7.30 3.97
CA PRO A 55 8.49 7.18 5.38
C PRO A 55 7.22 6.98 6.23
N ARG A 56 7.40 6.41 7.42
CA ARG A 56 6.36 6.13 8.44
C ARG A 56 5.35 5.05 8.06
N MET A 57 4.73 5.16 6.89
CA MET A 57 3.74 4.22 6.37
C MET A 57 3.88 4.15 4.85
N ASN A 58 4.12 2.95 4.35
CA ASN A 58 4.33 2.73 2.91
C ASN A 58 3.00 2.68 2.15
N GLY A 59 3.06 2.76 0.82
CA GLY A 59 1.87 2.78 -0.03
C GLY A 59 1.04 1.50 0.04
N TRP A 60 1.66 0.34 0.30
CA TRP A 60 0.94 -0.92 0.43
C TRP A 60 0.09 -0.97 1.70
N GLU A 61 0.63 -0.53 2.83
CA GLU A 61 -0.11 -0.45 4.10
C GLU A 61 -1.35 0.47 3.97
N VAL A 62 -1.21 1.57 3.21
CA VAL A 62 -2.33 2.48 2.90
C VAL A 62 -3.39 1.76 2.07
N VAL A 63 -2.99 1.03 1.02
CA VAL A 63 -3.90 0.23 0.20
C VAL A 63 -4.65 -0.78 1.06
N GLN A 64 -3.96 -1.54 1.90
CA GLN A 64 -4.59 -2.53 2.78
C GLN A 64 -5.61 -1.88 3.72
N THR A 65 -5.27 -0.74 4.31
CA THR A 65 -6.18 0.01 5.18
C THR A 65 -7.44 0.47 4.44
N ILE A 66 -7.28 1.00 3.22
CA ILE A 66 -8.40 1.47 2.40
C ILE A 66 -9.28 0.31 1.92
N GLN A 67 -8.67 -0.79 1.48
CA GLN A 67 -9.39 -1.95 0.96
C GLN A 67 -10.15 -2.71 2.07
N ASN A 68 -9.64 -2.72 3.29
CA ASN A 68 -10.34 -3.32 4.43
C ASN A 68 -11.45 -2.41 4.99
N HIS A 69 -11.58 -1.17 4.52
CA HIS A 69 -12.60 -0.25 4.99
C HIS A 69 -13.91 -0.39 4.19
N PRO A 70 -15.07 -0.67 4.83
CA PRO A 70 -16.34 -0.97 4.17
C PRO A 70 -16.81 0.10 3.18
N THR A 71 -16.45 1.36 3.40
CA THR A 71 -16.88 2.48 2.56
C THR A 71 -15.79 3.07 1.69
N LEU A 72 -14.53 2.65 1.79
CA LEU A 72 -13.41 3.24 1.04
C LEU A 72 -12.78 2.27 0.02
N HIS A 73 -13.02 0.96 0.16
CA HIS A 73 -12.45 -0.06 -0.73
C HIS A 73 -12.74 0.16 -2.22
N HIS A 74 -13.85 0.84 -2.53
CA HIS A 74 -14.31 1.15 -3.87
C HIS A 74 -13.46 2.22 -4.59
N ILE A 75 -12.61 2.97 -3.86
CA ILE A 75 -11.82 4.07 -4.42
C ILE A 75 -10.74 3.50 -5.36
N PRO A 76 -10.64 3.98 -6.61
CA PRO A 76 -9.57 3.62 -7.53
C PRO A 76 -8.20 4.10 -7.02
N ILE A 77 -7.19 3.22 -7.11
CA ILE A 77 -5.82 3.50 -6.71
C ILE A 77 -4.88 3.21 -7.89
N VAL A 78 -4.01 4.17 -8.18
CA VAL A 78 -2.84 3.99 -9.06
C VAL A 78 -1.61 3.97 -8.16
N MET A 79 -0.92 2.85 -8.12
CA MET A 79 0.35 2.73 -7.43
C MET A 79 1.46 3.31 -8.28
N MET A 80 2.37 4.06 -7.67
CA MET A 80 3.51 4.69 -8.34
C MET A 80 4.81 4.27 -7.66
N SER A 81 5.86 4.03 -8.44
CA SER A 81 7.20 3.79 -7.88
C SER A 81 8.28 3.95 -8.94
N GLY A 82 9.47 4.43 -8.53
CA GLY A 82 10.67 4.41 -9.36
C GLY A 82 11.47 3.10 -9.30
N ARG A 83 11.03 2.14 -8.49
CA ARG A 83 11.73 0.87 -8.18
C ARG A 83 10.78 -0.31 -8.39
N ARG A 84 10.38 -0.55 -9.64
CA ARG A 84 9.34 -1.55 -9.96
C ARG A 84 9.75 -2.95 -9.51
N GLU A 85 10.98 -3.36 -9.75
CA GLU A 85 11.46 -4.70 -9.40
C GLU A 85 11.37 -4.96 -7.90
N ASP A 86 11.59 -3.93 -7.09
CA ASP A 86 11.48 -4.04 -5.63
C ASP A 86 10.02 -4.16 -5.18
N VAL A 87 9.09 -3.43 -5.84
CA VAL A 87 7.66 -3.58 -5.59
C VAL A 87 7.19 -4.98 -5.97
N GLU A 88 7.61 -5.49 -7.12
CA GLU A 88 7.23 -6.82 -7.63
C GLU A 88 7.74 -7.95 -6.73
N LYS A 89 8.94 -7.80 -6.16
CA LYS A 89 9.47 -8.74 -5.15
C LYS A 89 8.75 -8.65 -3.81
N THR A 90 8.32 -7.45 -3.41
CA THR A 90 7.71 -7.23 -2.08
C THR A 90 6.24 -7.60 -2.08
N VAL A 91 5.50 -7.23 -3.14
CA VAL A 91 4.05 -7.40 -3.26
C VAL A 91 3.69 -7.70 -4.73
N PRO A 92 3.93 -8.93 -5.22
CA PRO A 92 3.63 -9.28 -6.62
C PRO A 92 2.14 -9.16 -6.95
N GLU A 93 1.27 -9.50 -5.99
CA GLU A 93 -0.19 -9.46 -6.11
C GLU A 93 -0.73 -8.06 -6.45
N LEU A 94 0.01 -7.01 -6.11
CA LEU A 94 -0.39 -5.62 -6.38
C LEU A 94 -0.66 -5.39 -7.88
N PHE A 95 0.14 -6.01 -8.75
CA PHE A 95 0.08 -5.81 -10.19
C PHE A 95 -1.18 -6.42 -10.82
N ASP A 96 -1.75 -7.45 -10.20
CA ASP A 96 -2.97 -8.09 -10.65
C ASP A 96 -4.17 -7.16 -10.36
N TYR A 97 -4.26 -6.66 -9.13
CA TYR A 97 -5.45 -5.95 -8.65
C TYR A 97 -5.45 -4.44 -8.92
N PHE A 98 -4.28 -3.81 -8.96
CA PHE A 98 -4.16 -2.35 -9.05
C PHE A 98 -3.45 -1.92 -10.34
N GLU A 99 -3.67 -0.67 -10.74
CA GLU A 99 -2.86 -0.10 -11.82
C GLU A 99 -1.53 0.35 -11.23
N PHE A 100 -0.44 0.05 -11.92
CA PHE A 100 0.91 0.46 -11.53
C PHE A 100 1.50 1.41 -12.57
N LEU A 101 2.18 2.45 -12.09
CA LEU A 101 2.82 3.48 -12.90
C LEU A 101 4.29 3.64 -12.48
N GLY A 102 5.21 3.23 -13.34
CA GLY A 102 6.65 3.37 -13.11
C GLY A 102 7.11 4.82 -13.29
N LYS A 103 7.90 5.35 -12.36
CA LYS A 103 8.55 6.66 -12.47
C LYS A 103 9.90 6.52 -13.19
N PRO A 104 10.29 7.45 -14.07
CA PRO A 104 9.53 8.62 -14.54
C PRO A 104 8.43 8.27 -15.56
N PHE A 105 7.41 9.11 -15.67
CA PHE A 105 6.30 8.94 -16.61
C PHE A 105 5.85 10.26 -17.25
N ALA A 106 5.21 10.18 -18.42
CA ALA A 106 4.64 11.32 -19.13
C ALA A 106 3.13 11.48 -18.82
N ALA A 107 2.60 12.67 -19.11
CA ALA A 107 1.20 13.02 -18.82
C ALA A 107 0.19 12.09 -19.50
N ASP A 108 0.43 11.68 -20.74
CA ASP A 108 -0.44 10.74 -21.46
C ASP A 108 -0.48 9.34 -20.80
N VAL A 109 0.66 8.88 -20.28
CA VAL A 109 0.78 7.62 -19.53
C VAL A 109 -0.01 7.72 -18.22
N LEU A 110 0.13 8.83 -17.48
CA LEU A 110 -0.63 9.09 -16.25
C LEU A 110 -2.13 9.02 -16.52
N ILE A 111 -2.62 9.72 -17.55
CA ILE A 111 -4.05 9.73 -17.88
C ILE A 111 -4.55 8.34 -18.29
N ARG A 112 -3.74 7.54 -19.00
CA ARG A 112 -4.08 6.14 -19.30
C ARG A 112 -4.18 5.29 -18.03
N ALA A 113 -3.22 5.43 -17.10
CA ALA A 113 -3.21 4.70 -15.84
C ALA A 113 -4.46 5.04 -15.00
N ILE A 114 -4.84 6.31 -14.92
CA ILE A 114 -6.06 6.76 -14.23
C ILE A 114 -7.30 6.07 -14.82
N LYS A 115 -7.44 6.06 -16.15
CA LYS A 115 -8.58 5.39 -16.82
C LYS A 115 -8.63 3.89 -16.51
N ARG A 116 -7.48 3.22 -16.51
CA ARG A 116 -7.38 1.79 -16.18
C ARG A 116 -7.69 1.50 -14.71
N ALA A 117 -7.22 2.33 -13.79
CA ALA A 117 -7.55 2.20 -12.36
C ALA A 117 -9.06 2.30 -12.12
N HIS A 118 -9.76 3.23 -12.78
CA HIS A 118 -11.22 3.30 -12.72
C HIS A 118 -11.89 2.04 -13.27
N ALA A 119 -11.38 1.46 -14.36
CA ALA A 119 -11.91 0.23 -14.92
C ALA A 119 -11.71 -0.97 -13.97
N LYS A 120 -10.49 -1.15 -13.43
CA LYS A 120 -10.18 -2.19 -12.44
C LYS A 120 -11.04 -2.05 -11.17
N ALA A 121 -11.24 -0.82 -10.67
CA ALA A 121 -12.07 -0.58 -9.50
C ALA A 121 -13.55 -0.95 -9.72
N LYS A 122 -14.10 -0.65 -10.90
CA LYS A 122 -15.46 -1.08 -11.27
C LYS A 122 -15.59 -2.61 -11.36
N GLN A 123 -14.60 -3.28 -11.94
CA GLN A 123 -14.59 -4.75 -12.02
C GLN A 123 -14.55 -5.38 -10.62
N ARG A 124 -13.73 -4.85 -9.70
CA ARG A 124 -13.70 -5.33 -8.31
C ARG A 124 -15.07 -5.19 -7.61
N GLN A 125 -15.82 -4.13 -7.91
CA GLN A 125 -17.17 -3.94 -7.35
C GLN A 125 -18.20 -4.92 -7.94
N GLN A 126 -18.01 -5.40 -9.17
CA GLN A 126 -18.93 -6.32 -9.83
C GLN A 126 -18.74 -7.78 -9.42
N VAL A 127 -17.58 -8.14 -8.88
CA VAL A 127 -17.29 -9.50 -8.37
C VAL A 127 -17.84 -9.69 -6.94
N VAL A 128 -18.38 -8.65 -6.31
CA VAL A 128 -19.04 -8.71 -4.99
C VAL A 128 -20.56 -8.82 -5.16
N GLU A 129 -21.03 -9.91 -5.79
CA GLU A 129 -22.43 -10.39 -5.66
C GLU A 129 -22.42 -11.59 -4.69
N PRO A 130 -23.37 -11.69 -3.74
CA PRO A 130 -23.44 -12.83 -2.84
C PRO A 130 -23.84 -14.06 -3.66
N GLU A 131 -23.08 -15.14 -3.58
CA GLU A 131 -23.52 -16.47 -4.00
C GLU A 131 -24.94 -16.72 -3.43
N PRO A 132 -25.98 -16.90 -4.26
CA PRO A 132 -27.25 -17.40 -3.78
C PRO A 132 -27.03 -18.87 -3.41
N SER A 133 -26.82 -19.14 -2.11
CA SER A 133 -26.78 -20.51 -1.60
C SER A 133 -28.15 -21.14 -1.84
N ASN A 134 -28.25 -21.88 -2.93
CA ASN A 134 -29.38 -22.72 -3.26
C ASN A 134 -29.45 -23.84 -2.22
N SER A 135 -30.09 -23.57 -1.09
CA SER A 135 -30.47 -24.59 -0.12
C SER A 135 -31.98 -24.55 0.04
N LEU A 136 -32.60 -25.66 -0.34
CA LEU A 136 -34.02 -25.97 -0.20
C LEU A 136 -34.52 -25.62 1.21
N PRO A 137 -35.81 -25.26 1.40
CA PRO A 137 -36.34 -25.06 2.74
C PRO A 137 -36.21 -26.35 3.56
N PHE A 138 -35.35 -26.31 4.58
CA PHE A 138 -35.20 -27.38 5.57
C PHE A 138 -36.55 -27.58 6.27
N ARG A 139 -37.16 -28.76 6.13
CA ARG A 139 -38.34 -29.15 6.91
C ARG A 139 -37.88 -29.60 8.30
N PRO A 140 -38.41 -29.04 9.40
CA PRO A 140 -37.95 -29.35 10.77
C PRO A 140 -38.34 -30.75 11.29
N ALA A 141 -38.82 -31.67 10.44
CA ALA A 141 -39.35 -32.97 10.86
C ALA A 141 -38.35 -34.14 10.75
N ASP A 142 -37.23 -33.98 10.05
CA ASP A 142 -36.30 -35.08 9.77
C ASP A 142 -34.99 -35.00 10.58
N TYR A 143 -34.88 -34.07 11.54
CA TYR A 143 -33.67 -33.92 12.34
C TYR A 143 -33.70 -34.80 13.59
N ASN A 144 -32.93 -35.90 13.55
CA ASN A 144 -32.52 -36.65 14.73
C ASN A 144 -31.05 -36.29 15.03
N PRO A 145 -30.75 -35.46 16.04
CA PRO A 145 -29.38 -35.08 16.34
C PRO A 145 -28.56 -36.32 16.75
N PRO A 146 -27.37 -36.54 16.19
CA PRO A 146 -26.45 -37.53 16.71
C PRO A 146 -26.00 -37.14 18.14
N PRO A 147 -25.61 -38.12 18.98
CA PRO A 147 -25.15 -37.83 20.34
C PRO A 147 -23.98 -36.86 20.33
N ILE A 148 -24.08 -35.80 21.14
CA ILE A 148 -23.02 -34.80 21.33
C ILE A 148 -21.78 -35.54 21.83
N GLN A 149 -20.76 -35.64 20.98
CA GLN A 149 -19.42 -36.05 21.39
C GLN A 149 -18.72 -34.83 22.00
N PRO A 150 -17.91 -35.01 23.06
CA PRO A 150 -17.19 -33.90 23.68
C PRO A 150 -16.27 -33.24 22.64
N GLU A 151 -16.44 -31.93 22.49
CA GLU A 151 -15.76 -31.10 21.51
C GLU A 151 -14.24 -31.22 21.67
N THR A 152 -13.55 -31.62 20.59
CA THR A 152 -12.10 -31.48 20.49
C THR A 152 -11.76 -29.99 20.29
N PRO A 153 -10.79 -29.42 21.01
CA PRO A 153 -10.44 -28.01 20.86
C PRO A 153 -10.00 -27.71 19.43
N PHE A 154 -10.57 -26.64 18.88
CA PHE A 154 -10.17 -26.01 17.62
C PHE A 154 -8.64 -25.85 17.53
N VAL A 155 -8.09 -26.17 16.36
CA VAL A 155 -6.67 -25.98 16.02
C VAL A 155 -6.31 -24.50 16.12
N THR A 156 -5.73 -24.10 17.24
CA THR A 156 -4.94 -22.87 17.36
C THR A 156 -3.67 -23.02 16.52
N THR A 157 -3.35 -21.99 15.75
CA THR A 157 -2.03 -21.78 15.12
C THR A 157 -0.91 -22.19 16.07
N ASP A 158 -0.02 -23.06 15.58
CA ASP A 158 1.00 -23.70 16.40
C ASP A 158 1.88 -22.61 17.05
N ALA A 159 1.92 -22.58 18.39
CA ALA A 159 2.64 -21.57 19.16
C ALA A 159 4.14 -21.56 18.80
N LEU A 160 4.65 -22.63 18.19
CA LEU A 160 6.01 -22.72 17.68
C LEU A 160 6.22 -21.85 16.43
N GLU A 161 5.28 -21.82 15.49
CA GLU A 161 5.36 -21.01 14.26
C GLU A 161 5.40 -19.52 14.59
N VAL A 162 4.54 -19.07 15.52
CA VAL A 162 4.50 -17.67 15.99
C VAL A 162 5.82 -17.28 16.66
N ARG A 163 6.46 -18.21 17.38
CA ARG A 163 7.75 -17.95 18.06
C ARG A 163 8.90 -17.85 17.07
N ILE A 164 8.91 -18.69 16.03
CA ILE A 164 9.93 -18.65 14.97
C ILE A 164 9.84 -17.33 14.21
N LEU A 165 8.65 -16.95 13.74
CA LEU A 165 8.44 -15.69 13.01
C LEU A 165 8.84 -14.46 13.84
N LYS A 166 8.57 -14.50 15.16
CA LYS A 166 8.94 -13.40 16.06
C LYS A 166 10.45 -13.31 16.27
N ALA A 167 11.17 -14.43 16.27
CA ALA A 167 12.63 -14.47 16.35
C ALA A 167 13.27 -13.92 15.07
N ASP A 168 12.76 -14.30 13.90
CA ASP A 168 13.25 -13.81 12.60
C ASP A 168 13.06 -12.29 12.47
N LEU A 169 11.90 -11.77 12.91
CA LEU A 169 11.64 -10.32 12.93
C LEU A 169 12.64 -9.58 13.84
N GLN A 170 12.97 -10.14 15.01
CA GLN A 170 13.96 -9.54 15.92
C GLN A 170 15.37 -9.55 15.34
N ALA A 171 15.77 -10.64 14.67
CA ALA A 171 17.05 -10.73 13.99
C ALA A 171 17.16 -9.67 12.88
N LEU A 172 16.12 -9.51 12.07
CA LEU A 172 16.08 -8.51 10.99
C LEU A 172 16.13 -7.07 11.54
N GLN A 173 15.41 -6.79 12.62
CA GLN A 173 15.45 -5.49 13.30
C GLN A 173 16.86 -5.16 13.83
N THR A 174 17.54 -6.16 14.40
CA THR A 174 18.91 -6.01 14.91
C THR A 174 19.88 -5.68 13.77
N GLN A 175 19.75 -6.39 12.64
CA GLN A 175 20.57 -6.16 11.46
C GLN A 175 20.33 -4.76 10.86
N HIS A 176 19.07 -4.29 10.83
CA HIS A 176 18.76 -2.94 10.35
C HIS A 176 19.36 -1.85 11.25
N ILE A 177 19.32 -2.03 12.58
CA ILE A 177 19.97 -1.10 13.53
C ILE A 177 21.47 -1.06 13.31
N GLN A 178 22.11 -2.22 13.09
CA GLN A 178 23.53 -2.29 12.82
C GLN A 178 23.90 -1.57 11.52
N LEU A 179 23.21 -1.86 10.42
CA LEU A 179 23.44 -1.19 9.12
C LEU A 179 23.26 0.33 9.21
N LYS A 180 22.26 0.80 9.97
CA LYS A 180 22.04 2.22 10.20
C LYS A 180 23.21 2.86 10.95
N THR A 181 23.77 2.16 11.93
CA THR A 181 24.94 2.61 12.69
C THR A 181 26.18 2.70 11.82
N GLU A 182 26.41 1.69 10.96
CA GLU A 182 27.51 1.69 9.99
C GLU A 182 27.39 2.83 8.97
N LEU A 183 26.18 3.09 8.47
CA LEU A 183 25.89 4.19 7.56
C LEU A 183 26.19 5.54 8.20
N ASP A 184 25.79 5.75 9.46
CA ASP A 184 26.07 6.97 10.19
C ASP A 184 27.58 7.16 10.44
N ASP A 185 28.31 6.08 10.67
CA ASP A 185 29.76 6.12 10.80
C ASP A 185 30.46 6.47 9.48
N LEU A 186 30.00 5.88 8.38
CA LEU A 186 30.52 6.19 7.05
C LEU A 186 30.25 7.64 6.66
N LYS A 187 29.07 8.18 6.99
CA LYS A 187 28.75 9.61 6.81
C LYS A 187 29.69 10.52 7.59
N ARG A 188 30.00 10.18 8.84
CA ARG A 188 30.99 10.93 9.66
C ARG A 188 32.37 10.91 9.01
N LYS A 189 32.85 9.74 8.57
CA LYS A 189 34.13 9.61 7.86
C LYS A 189 34.16 10.45 6.60
N MET A 190 33.10 10.41 5.78
CA MET A 190 33.01 11.20 4.55
C MET A 190 33.02 12.71 4.83
N ALA A 191 32.30 13.17 5.87
CA ALA A 191 32.34 14.57 6.28
C ALA A 191 33.74 15.02 6.73
N GLN A 192 34.49 14.14 7.39
CA GLN A 192 35.85 14.39 7.85
C GLN A 192 36.84 14.47 6.68
N VAL A 193 36.70 13.60 5.68
CA VAL A 193 37.48 13.66 4.43
C VAL A 193 37.20 14.96 3.67
N LEU A 194 35.93 15.36 3.56
CA LEU A 194 35.55 16.63 2.92
C LEU A 194 36.16 17.84 3.65
N LEU A 195 36.25 17.80 4.98
CA LEU A 195 36.90 18.84 5.77
C LEU A 195 38.39 18.94 5.49
N LEU A 196 39.09 17.80 5.43
CA LEU A 196 40.52 17.73 5.09
C LEU A 196 40.80 18.25 3.67
N LEU A 197 39.97 17.86 2.69
CA LEU A 197 40.09 18.34 1.31
C LEU A 197 39.86 19.85 1.20
N ARG A 198 39.00 20.44 2.05
CA ARG A 198 38.78 21.89 2.11
C ARG A 198 39.99 22.65 2.68
N GLN A 199 40.75 22.04 3.59
CA GLN A 199 41.97 22.62 4.17
C GLN A 199 43.19 22.51 3.24
N LEU A 200 43.14 21.65 2.22
CA LEU A 200 44.20 21.43 1.24
C LEU A 200 44.04 22.25 -0.05
N LYS A 201 42.97 23.04 -0.19
CA LYS A 201 42.85 24.02 -1.28
C LYS A 201 43.62 25.30 -0.87
N PRO A 202 44.65 25.72 -1.63
CA PRO A 202 45.34 26.99 -1.40
C PRO A 202 44.43 28.19 -1.66
#